data_AF-J2L824-F1
#
_entry.id   AF-J2L824-F1
#
_cell.length_a   1.000
_cell.length_b   1.000
_cell.length_c   1.000
_cell.angle_alpha   90.00
_cell.angle_beta   90.00
_cell.angle_gamma   90.00
#
_symmetry.space_group_name_H-M   'P 1'
#
loop_
_entity.id
_entity.type
_entity.pdbx_description
1 polymer ?
#
loop_
_entity_poly.entity_id
_entity_poly.type
_entity_poly.pdbx_seq_one_letter_code
_entity_poly.pdbx_strand_id
1 'polypeptide(L)'
;MLEFISLPVLKDFLDVLSKAKELVGQIKSKKVRLFEDVIDPTFRALQPVFEDYITLFATTLRDVSAARTTSEFNIALDNLRFSRAKLFSTRAEIRALTAETMSLSHDRDLYRFLRCVDSIFYNVRMAPQQSKMSRSLEVQGLLELLAEDDDNISREFAETCIRKTLREVENGFIDAAQAHARIRIESQIHLIATFKTTSDAQ
;
A
#
# COMPACT_ATOMS: atom_id res chain seq x y z
N MET A 1 9.19 -58.85 13.12
CA MET A 1 9.06 -58.80 11.66
C MET A 1 9.23 -57.35 11.24
N LEU A 2 10.39 -56.99 10.69
CA LEU A 2 10.59 -55.70 10.04
C LEU A 2 10.27 -55.91 8.56
N GLU A 3 9.16 -55.35 8.10
CA GLU A 3 8.83 -55.36 6.68
C GLU A 3 9.90 -54.56 5.92
N PHE A 4 10.59 -55.23 5.00
CA PHE A 4 11.56 -54.59 4.12
C PHE A 4 10.83 -53.61 3.21
N ILE A 5 11.06 -52.31 3.43
CA ILE A 5 10.67 -51.27 2.48
C ILE A 5 11.37 -51.62 1.16
N SER A 6 10.59 -51.90 0.11
CA SER A 6 11.16 -52.25 -1.18
C SER A 6 11.92 -51.04 -1.76
N LEU A 7 13.12 -51.29 -2.30
CA LEU A 7 13.99 -50.31 -2.96
C LEU A 7 13.25 -49.37 -3.95
N PRO A 8 12.26 -49.83 -4.74
CA PRO A 8 11.47 -48.95 -5.61
C PRO A 8 10.65 -47.90 -4.84
N VAL A 9 9.99 -48.30 -3.74
CA VAL A 9 9.19 -47.40 -2.91
C VAL A 9 10.06 -46.33 -2.23
N LEU A 10 11.27 -46.71 -1.81
CA LEU A 10 12.24 -45.77 -1.26
C LEU A 10 12.70 -44.76 -2.31
N LYS A 11 12.93 -45.21 -3.55
CA LYS A 11 13.32 -44.33 -4.66
C LYS A 11 12.21 -43.33 -5.01
N ASP A 12 10.98 -43.78 -5.15
CA ASP A 12 9.84 -42.93 -5.48
C ASP A 12 9.61 -41.87 -4.38
N PHE A 13 9.79 -42.24 -3.11
CA PHE A 13 9.71 -41.32 -1.98
C PHE A 13 10.82 -40.25 -2.02
N LEU A 14 12.05 -40.64 -2.34
CA LEU A 14 13.18 -39.70 -2.47
C LEU A 14 13.00 -38.75 -3.66
N ASP A 15 12.40 -39.21 -4.77
CA ASP A 15 12.08 -38.37 -5.92
C ASP A 15 11.00 -37.32 -5.58
N VAL A 16 9.98 -37.71 -4.80
CA VAL A 16 8.96 -36.79 -4.28
C VAL A 16 9.59 -35.74 -3.36
N LEU A 17 10.47 -36.15 -2.44
CA LEU A 17 11.17 -35.21 -1.55
C LEU A 17 12.08 -34.26 -2.34
N SER A 18 12.76 -34.74 -3.37
CA SER A 18 13.61 -33.92 -4.24
C SER A 18 12.80 -32.88 -5.00
N LYS A 19 11.66 -33.27 -5.58
CA LYS A 19 10.71 -32.33 -6.22
C LYS A 19 10.11 -31.34 -5.21
N ALA A 20 9.79 -31.78 -3.99
CA ALA A 20 9.32 -30.88 -2.94
C ALA A 20 10.39 -29.84 -2.56
N LYS A 21 11.65 -30.27 -2.43
CA LYS A 21 12.78 -29.38 -2.18
C LYS A 21 12.98 -28.37 -3.32
N GLU A 22 12.86 -28.82 -4.57
CA GLU A 22 12.94 -27.95 -5.75
C GLU A 22 11.81 -26.92 -5.80
N LEU A 23 10.57 -27.36 -5.58
CA LEU A 23 9.39 -26.48 -5.49
C LEU A 23 9.55 -25.43 -4.38
N VAL A 24 10.05 -25.83 -3.22
CA VAL A 24 10.37 -24.91 -2.12
C VAL A 24 11.44 -23.90 -2.55
N GLY A 25 12.45 -24.31 -3.31
CA GLY A 25 13.47 -23.42 -3.88
C GLY A 25 12.88 -22.41 -4.88
N GLN A 26 12.01 -22.85 -5.78
CA GLN A 26 11.35 -22.01 -6.78
C GLN A 26 10.39 -20.99 -6.16
N ILE A 27 9.62 -21.39 -5.13
CA ILE A 27 8.75 -20.47 -4.38
C ILE A 27 9.59 -19.36 -3.72
N LYS A 28 10.76 -19.71 -3.18
CA LYS A 28 11.66 -18.75 -2.52
C LYS A 28 12.26 -17.76 -3.50
N SER A 29 12.79 -18.21 -4.64
CA SER A 29 13.35 -17.30 -5.65
C SER A 29 12.29 -16.38 -6.25
N LYS A 30 11.06 -16.89 -6.42
CA LYS A 30 9.91 -16.08 -6.83
C LYS A 30 9.58 -14.96 -5.84
N LYS A 31 9.64 -15.24 -4.52
CA LYS A 31 9.41 -14.21 -3.48
C LYS A 31 10.46 -13.10 -3.48
N VAL A 32 11.74 -13.45 -3.64
CA VAL A 32 12.82 -12.45 -3.72
C VAL A 32 12.63 -11.54 -4.93
N ARG A 33 12.40 -12.13 -6.11
CA ARG A 33 12.11 -11.36 -7.34
C ARG A 33 10.88 -10.48 -7.19
N LEU A 34 9.80 -11.00 -6.60
CA LEU A 34 8.60 -10.22 -6.35
C LEU A 34 8.86 -8.99 -5.47
N PHE A 35 9.73 -9.13 -4.47
CA PHE A 35 10.11 -8.00 -3.63
C PHE A 35 10.92 -6.96 -4.43
N GLU A 36 11.94 -7.40 -5.16
CA GLU A 36 12.87 -6.53 -5.90
C GLU A 36 12.22 -5.85 -7.10
N ASP A 37 11.36 -6.56 -7.84
CA ASP A 37 10.79 -6.11 -9.10
C ASP A 37 9.50 -5.29 -8.90
N VAL A 38 8.78 -5.51 -7.79
CA VAL A 38 7.43 -4.96 -7.60
C VAL A 38 7.28 -4.22 -6.29
N ILE A 39 7.52 -4.86 -5.14
CA ILE A 39 7.21 -4.29 -3.83
C ILE A 39 8.11 -3.09 -3.50
N ASP A 40 9.42 -3.25 -3.66
CA ASP A 40 10.38 -2.20 -3.33
C ASP A 40 10.26 -1.00 -4.27
N PRO A 41 10.15 -1.17 -5.62
CA PRO A 41 9.89 -0.05 -6.52
C PRO A 41 8.57 0.67 -6.22
N THR A 42 7.49 -0.08 -5.94
CA THR A 42 6.18 0.51 -5.60
C THR A 42 6.27 1.33 -4.31
N PHE A 43 6.95 0.82 -3.28
CA PHE A 43 7.09 1.53 -2.01
C PHE A 43 7.95 2.80 -2.16
N ARG A 44 9.06 2.74 -2.91
CA ARG A 44 9.90 3.91 -3.21
C ARG A 44 9.15 4.97 -4.02
N ALA A 45 8.29 4.56 -4.95
CA ALA A 45 7.44 5.49 -5.72
C ALA A 45 6.32 6.10 -4.85
N LEU A 46 5.80 5.36 -3.87
CA LEU A 46 4.78 5.82 -2.94
C LEU A 46 5.31 6.89 -1.97
N GLN A 47 6.56 6.74 -1.51
CA GLN A 47 7.14 7.61 -0.48
C GLN A 47 7.06 9.13 -0.79
N PRO A 48 7.52 9.63 -1.95
CA PRO A 48 7.43 11.06 -2.25
C PRO A 48 5.96 11.54 -2.33
N VAL A 49 5.05 10.70 -2.82
CA VAL A 49 3.62 11.03 -2.88
C VAL A 49 3.00 11.13 -1.49
N PHE A 50 3.40 10.26 -0.58
CA PHE A 50 3.01 10.33 0.81
C PHE A 50 3.53 11.62 1.48
N GLU A 51 4.80 11.95 1.29
CA GLU A 51 5.41 13.18 1.82
C GLU A 51 4.69 14.44 1.30
N ASP A 52 4.32 14.45 0.02
CA ASP A 52 3.51 15.51 -0.58
C ASP A 52 2.12 15.61 0.06
N TYR A 53 1.46 14.48 0.34
CA TYR A 53 0.16 14.48 1.01
C TYR A 53 0.22 15.00 2.44
N ILE A 54 1.21 14.54 3.22
CA ILE A 54 1.40 15.02 4.59
C ILE A 54 1.64 16.53 4.58
N THR A 55 2.53 16.99 3.71
CA THR A 55 2.84 18.42 3.57
C THR A 55 1.59 19.21 3.17
N LEU A 56 0.83 18.72 2.19
CA LEU A 56 -0.40 19.34 1.71
C LEU A 56 -1.44 19.48 2.83
N PHE A 57 -1.79 18.39 3.50
CA PHE A 57 -2.85 18.39 4.52
C PHE A 57 -2.41 19.13 5.79
N ALA A 58 -1.15 19.00 6.21
CA ALA A 58 -0.64 19.74 7.37
C ALA A 58 -0.61 21.25 7.11
N THR A 59 -0.16 21.67 5.93
CA THR A 59 -0.14 23.09 5.53
C THR A 59 -1.55 23.64 5.43
N THR A 60 -2.46 22.90 4.79
CA THR A 60 -3.86 23.33 4.67
C THR A 60 -4.53 23.43 6.03
N LEU A 61 -4.30 22.47 6.93
CA LEU A 61 -4.86 22.51 8.28
C LEU A 61 -4.38 23.76 9.03
N ARG A 62 -3.08 24.06 8.95
CA ARG A 62 -2.51 25.27 9.55
C ARG A 62 -3.14 26.54 8.97
N ASP A 63 -3.27 26.61 7.65
CA ASP A 63 -3.76 27.80 6.95
C ASP A 63 -5.26 28.01 7.23
N VAL A 64 -6.06 26.95 7.27
CA VAL A 64 -7.48 26.97 7.68
C VAL A 64 -7.64 27.43 9.13
N SER A 65 -6.82 26.91 10.05
CA SER A 65 -6.88 27.31 11.46
C SER A 65 -6.41 28.74 11.71
N ALA A 66 -5.45 29.22 10.91
CA ALA A 66 -4.89 30.57 11.04
C ALA A 66 -5.74 31.64 10.33
N ALA A 67 -6.61 31.27 9.40
CA ALA A 67 -7.46 32.20 8.68
C ALA A 67 -8.28 33.07 9.64
N ARG A 68 -8.26 34.38 9.44
CA ARG A 68 -9.04 35.36 10.21
C ARG A 68 -10.24 35.87 9.42
N THR A 69 -10.21 35.69 8.10
CA THR A 69 -11.29 36.11 7.19
C THR A 69 -11.82 34.93 6.37
N THR A 70 -13.04 35.05 5.86
CA THR A 70 -13.62 34.07 4.91
C THR A 70 -12.76 33.97 3.63
N SER A 71 -12.19 35.08 3.17
CA SER A 71 -11.30 35.08 2.01
C SER A 71 -10.04 34.24 2.24
N GLU A 72 -9.39 34.36 3.39
CA GLU A 72 -8.19 33.55 3.73
C GLU A 72 -8.54 32.07 3.85
N PHE A 73 -9.71 31.76 4.42
CA PHE A 73 -10.22 30.39 4.52
C PHE A 73 -10.46 29.78 3.13
N ASN A 74 -11.15 30.50 2.24
CA ASN A 74 -11.42 30.04 0.87
C ASN A 74 -10.12 29.85 0.07
N ILE A 75 -9.14 30.76 0.21
CA ILE A 75 -7.81 30.61 -0.41
C ILE A 75 -7.11 29.33 0.05
N ALA A 76 -7.19 28.99 1.34
CA ALA A 76 -6.60 27.74 1.85
C ALA A 76 -7.26 26.50 1.23
N LEU A 77 -8.59 26.51 1.09
CA LEU A 77 -9.33 25.43 0.43
C LEU A 77 -9.02 25.33 -1.08
N ASP A 78 -8.90 26.45 -1.77
CA ASP A 78 -8.53 26.49 -3.20
C ASP A 78 -7.11 25.98 -3.44
N ASN A 79 -6.17 26.35 -2.57
CA ASN A 79 -4.80 25.82 -2.60
C ASN A 79 -4.78 24.30 -2.38
N LEU A 80 -5.63 23.79 -1.48
CA LEU A 80 -5.81 22.35 -1.29
C LEU A 80 -6.35 21.68 -2.57
N ARG A 81 -7.40 22.24 -3.18
CA ARG A 81 -8.00 21.74 -4.44
C ARG A 81 -6.95 21.69 -5.56
N PHE A 82 -6.22 22.77 -5.75
CA PHE A 82 -5.21 22.91 -6.80
C PHE A 82 -4.03 21.95 -6.60
N SER A 83 -3.48 21.89 -5.39
CA SER A 83 -2.35 21.00 -5.08
C SER A 83 -2.73 19.53 -5.19
N ARG A 84 -3.95 19.17 -4.77
CA ARG A 84 -4.48 17.81 -4.96
C ARG A 84 -4.65 17.45 -6.43
N ALA A 85 -5.00 18.41 -7.30
CA ALA A 85 -5.10 18.17 -8.74
C ALA A 85 -3.73 17.86 -9.36
N LYS A 86 -2.66 18.52 -8.89
CA LYS A 86 -1.28 18.23 -9.34
C LYS A 86 -0.83 16.81 -9.02
N LEU A 87 -1.26 16.26 -7.88
CA LEU A 87 -0.97 14.88 -7.49
C LEU A 87 -1.83 13.82 -8.21
N PHE A 88 -2.70 14.24 -9.15
CA PHE A 88 -3.61 13.31 -9.83
C PHE A 88 -2.91 12.31 -10.74
N SER A 89 -1.98 12.75 -11.58
CA SER A 89 -1.26 11.88 -12.52
C SER A 89 -0.47 10.81 -11.78
N THR A 90 0.33 11.20 -10.79
CA THR A 90 1.15 10.27 -10.01
C THR A 90 0.31 9.26 -9.23
N ARG A 91 -0.85 9.69 -8.67
CA ARG A 91 -1.82 8.76 -8.08
C ARG A 91 -2.33 7.75 -9.10
N ALA A 92 -2.69 8.20 -10.30
CA ALA A 92 -3.25 7.33 -11.32
C ALA A 92 -2.25 6.24 -11.73
N GLU A 93 -0.97 6.61 -11.86
CA GLU A 93 0.12 5.68 -12.17
C GLU A 93 0.32 4.64 -11.07
N ILE A 94 0.47 5.07 -9.80
CA ILE A 94 0.66 4.13 -8.68
C ILE A 94 -0.55 3.19 -8.54
N ARG A 95 -1.77 3.71 -8.73
CA ARG A 95 -2.98 2.88 -8.67
C ARG A 95 -3.09 1.91 -9.84
N ALA A 96 -2.71 2.31 -11.05
CA ALA A 96 -2.68 1.42 -12.20
C ALA A 96 -1.70 0.27 -11.94
N LEU A 97 -0.49 0.59 -11.49
CA LEU A 97 0.53 -0.39 -11.10
C LEU A 97 0.02 -1.35 -10.02
N THR A 98 -0.63 -0.80 -8.99
CA THR A 98 -1.17 -1.56 -7.86
C THR A 98 -2.30 -2.50 -8.29
N ALA A 99 -3.23 -2.02 -9.11
CA ALA A 99 -4.39 -2.78 -9.57
C ALA A 99 -4.00 -3.92 -10.53
N GLU A 100 -3.11 -3.64 -11.49
CA GLU A 100 -2.58 -4.64 -12.41
C GLU A 100 -1.88 -5.75 -11.61
N THR A 101 -1.00 -5.38 -10.68
CA THR A 101 -0.25 -6.33 -9.86
C THR A 101 -1.15 -7.15 -8.94
N MET A 102 -2.19 -6.54 -8.36
CA MET A 102 -3.17 -7.26 -7.53
C MET A 102 -3.93 -8.33 -8.32
N SER A 103 -4.26 -8.07 -9.58
CA SER A 103 -5.02 -9.00 -10.43
C SER A 103 -4.23 -10.24 -10.83
N LEU A 104 -2.89 -10.13 -10.85
CA LEU A 104 -1.98 -11.17 -11.32
C LEU A 104 -1.39 -12.02 -10.18
N SER A 105 -1.57 -11.60 -8.92
CA SER A 105 -0.91 -12.23 -7.78
C SER A 105 -1.86 -13.04 -6.90
N HIS A 106 -1.41 -14.23 -6.51
CA HIS A 106 -2.05 -15.05 -5.47
C HIS A 106 -1.26 -15.02 -4.15
N ASP A 107 -0.20 -14.20 -4.09
CA ASP A 107 0.60 -14.02 -2.88
C ASP A 107 -0.14 -13.10 -1.91
N ARG A 108 -0.47 -13.65 -0.73
CA ARG A 108 -1.24 -12.97 0.32
C ARG A 108 -0.52 -11.73 0.86
N ASP A 109 0.81 -11.79 1.00
CA ASP A 109 1.58 -10.69 1.57
C ASP A 109 1.74 -9.57 0.55
N LEU A 110 1.94 -9.89 -0.74
CA LEU A 110 1.88 -8.90 -1.81
C LEU A 110 0.50 -8.26 -1.89
N TYR A 111 -0.57 -9.07 -1.89
CA TYR A 111 -1.94 -8.56 -1.92
C TYR A 111 -2.21 -7.61 -0.74
N ARG A 112 -1.72 -7.97 0.46
CA ARG A 112 -1.83 -7.11 1.64
C ARG A 112 -1.09 -5.79 1.45
N PHE A 113 0.17 -5.82 1.00
CA PHE A 113 0.96 -4.62 0.72
C PHE A 113 0.24 -3.70 -0.27
N LEU A 114 -0.16 -4.24 -1.43
CA LEU A 114 -0.86 -3.49 -2.48
C LEU A 114 -2.20 -2.91 -2.00
N ARG A 115 -2.92 -3.63 -1.13
CA ARG A 115 -4.14 -3.11 -0.49
C ARG A 115 -3.87 -1.94 0.45
N CYS A 116 -2.77 -1.96 1.20
CA CYS A 116 -2.35 -0.81 2.01
C CYS A 116 -2.03 0.39 1.12
N VAL A 117 -1.28 0.19 0.03
CA VAL A 117 -0.98 1.24 -0.96
C VAL A 117 -2.25 1.84 -1.56
N ASP A 118 -3.17 1.00 -2.04
CA ASP A 118 -4.44 1.44 -2.63
C ASP A 118 -5.32 2.20 -1.62
N SER A 119 -5.30 1.79 -0.33
CA SER A 119 -6.11 2.42 0.71
C SER A 119 -5.74 3.89 0.97
N ILE A 120 -4.45 4.25 0.83
CA ILE A 120 -3.96 5.63 0.97
C ILE A 120 -4.69 6.55 -0.03
N PHE A 121 -5.00 6.03 -1.23
CA PHE A 121 -5.65 6.81 -2.28
C PHE A 121 -7.18 6.75 -2.24
N TYR A 122 -7.76 5.66 -1.71
CA TYR A 122 -9.22 5.54 -1.56
C TYR A 122 -9.79 6.49 -0.50
N ASN A 123 -9.03 6.75 0.57
CA ASN A 123 -9.39 7.75 1.58
C ASN A 123 -9.32 9.19 1.03
N VAL A 124 -8.74 9.37 -0.17
CA VAL A 124 -8.57 10.66 -0.85
C VAL A 124 -9.36 10.67 -2.18
N ARG A 125 -10.44 9.90 -2.34
CA ARG A 125 -11.05 9.65 -3.66
C ARG A 125 -12.28 10.49 -3.99
N MET A 126 -12.24 11.35 -5.02
CA MET A 126 -13.44 11.87 -5.69
C MET A 126 -14.22 10.74 -6.36
N ALA A 127 -15.51 10.58 -6.03
CA ALA A 127 -16.39 9.68 -6.76
C ALA A 127 -16.62 10.18 -8.19
N PRO A 128 -16.88 9.26 -9.14
CA PRO A 128 -18.28 8.94 -9.38
C PRO A 128 -18.58 7.46 -9.13
N GLN A 129 -19.79 7.24 -8.60
CA GLN A 129 -20.53 5.99 -8.34
C GLN A 129 -19.91 4.68 -8.89
N GLN A 130 -19.77 3.67 -8.01
CA GLN A 130 -20.70 2.53 -7.92
C GLN A 130 -20.17 1.43 -6.97
N SER A 131 -21.13 0.82 -6.26
CA SER A 131 -21.11 -0.48 -5.55
C SER A 131 -20.77 -0.52 -4.03
N LYS A 132 -21.89 -0.60 -3.29
CA LYS A 132 -22.22 -1.40 -2.08
C LYS A 132 -21.40 -1.20 -0.78
N MET A 133 -21.98 -0.35 0.08
CA MET A 133 -22.16 -0.45 1.57
C MET A 133 -21.09 -1.27 2.30
N SER A 134 -20.15 -0.68 3.07
CA SER A 134 -20.38 -0.05 4.39
C SER A 134 -19.24 0.95 4.74
N ARG A 135 -18.40 1.33 3.77
CA ARG A 135 -17.24 2.24 3.95
C ARG A 135 -17.44 3.63 3.33
N SER A 136 -18.64 3.94 2.84
CA SER A 136 -18.89 5.13 2.01
C SER A 136 -19.15 6.42 2.80
N LEU A 137 -19.54 6.33 4.07
CA LEU A 137 -19.88 7.52 4.89
C LEU A 137 -18.66 8.24 5.45
N GLU A 138 -17.52 7.57 5.58
CA GLU A 138 -16.31 8.16 6.17
C GLU A 138 -15.41 8.85 5.14
N VAL A 139 -15.45 8.37 3.90
CA VAL A 139 -14.75 8.91 2.72
C VAL A 139 -15.44 10.18 2.19
N GLN A 140 -16.60 10.56 2.72
CA GLN A 140 -17.43 11.67 2.23
C GLN A 140 -16.92 13.07 2.64
N GLY A 141 -16.34 13.24 3.83
CA GLY A 141 -16.11 14.58 4.40
C GLY A 141 -15.10 15.46 3.62
N LEU A 142 -13.98 14.90 3.17
CA LEU A 142 -13.04 15.64 2.30
C LEU A 142 -13.63 15.86 0.89
N LEU A 143 -14.54 15.00 0.46
CA LEU A 143 -15.16 15.12 -0.87
C LEU A 143 -16.23 16.18 -0.86
N GLU A 144 -17.03 16.25 0.18
CA GLU A 144 -18.01 17.31 0.43
C GLU A 144 -17.27 18.66 0.49
N LEU A 145 -16.18 18.75 1.26
CA LEU A 145 -15.31 19.94 1.32
C LEU A 145 -14.76 20.40 -0.06
N LEU A 146 -14.51 19.46 -0.95
CA LEU A 146 -13.87 19.70 -2.24
C LEU A 146 -14.85 19.71 -3.42
N ALA A 147 -16.11 19.34 -3.21
CA ALA A 147 -17.18 19.34 -4.21
C ALA A 147 -18.17 20.50 -4.01
N GLU A 148 -18.26 21.05 -2.81
CA GLU A 148 -19.09 22.21 -2.52
C GLU A 148 -18.36 23.51 -2.91
N ASP A 149 -18.88 24.22 -3.91
CA ASP A 149 -18.66 25.66 -4.11
C ASP A 149 -19.57 26.49 -3.19
N ASP A 150 -19.88 25.95 -2.00
CA ASP A 150 -20.86 26.50 -1.09
C ASP A 150 -20.16 27.32 0.01
N ASP A 151 -20.55 28.59 0.17
CA ASP A 151 -20.03 29.52 1.18
C ASP A 151 -20.35 29.07 2.63
N ASN A 152 -21.05 27.94 2.80
CA ASN A 152 -21.53 27.43 4.08
C ASN A 152 -20.64 26.38 4.74
N ILE A 153 -19.48 26.03 4.15
CA ILE A 153 -18.53 25.11 4.80
C ILE A 153 -18.03 25.74 6.10
N SER A 154 -18.41 25.16 7.24
CA SER A 154 -17.91 25.62 8.52
C SER A 154 -16.42 25.30 8.68
N ARG A 155 -15.67 26.22 9.30
CA ARG A 155 -14.25 26.00 9.59
C ARG A 155 -14.00 24.74 10.40
N GLU A 156 -14.83 24.50 11.41
CA GLU A 156 -14.73 23.32 12.28
C GLU A 156 -14.90 22.02 11.49
N PHE A 157 -15.86 21.99 10.55
CA PHE A 157 -16.04 20.86 9.66
C PHE A 157 -14.81 20.66 8.75
N ALA A 158 -14.28 21.75 8.18
CA ALA A 158 -13.10 21.70 7.34
C ALA A 158 -11.87 21.15 8.05
N GLU A 159 -11.55 21.67 9.23
CA GLU A 159 -10.45 21.20 10.06
C GLU A 159 -10.61 19.72 10.45
N THR A 160 -11.83 19.31 10.80
CA THR A 160 -12.15 17.92 11.15
C THR A 160 -11.88 16.99 9.98
N CYS A 161 -12.35 17.36 8.78
CA CYS A 161 -12.15 16.56 7.56
C CYS A 161 -10.68 16.47 7.17
N ILE A 162 -9.94 17.59 7.21
CA ILE A 162 -8.51 17.62 6.89
C ILE A 162 -7.71 16.77 7.89
N ARG A 163 -7.97 16.94 9.20
CA ARG A 163 -7.27 16.19 10.25
C ARG A 163 -7.54 14.69 10.17
N LYS A 164 -8.79 14.30 9.88
CA LYS A 164 -9.16 12.90 9.68
C LYS A 164 -8.41 12.32 8.48
N THR A 165 -8.44 13.01 7.34
CA THR A 165 -7.73 12.58 6.13
C THR A 165 -6.23 12.44 6.38
N LEU A 166 -5.61 13.40 7.06
CA LEU A 166 -4.19 13.35 7.41
C LEU A 166 -3.86 12.06 8.19
N ARG A 167 -4.63 11.76 9.24
CA ARG A 167 -4.45 10.53 10.03
C ARG A 167 -4.64 9.26 9.20
N GLU A 168 -5.61 9.25 8.29
CA GLU A 168 -5.87 8.10 7.43
C GLU A 168 -4.72 7.85 6.44
N VAL A 169 -4.14 8.92 5.89
CA VAL A 169 -2.94 8.84 5.04
C VAL A 169 -1.73 8.35 5.85
N GLU A 170 -1.51 8.90 7.05
CA GLU A 170 -0.46 8.46 7.98
C GLU A 170 -0.58 6.97 8.30
N ASN A 171 -1.76 6.52 8.74
CA ASN A 171 -2.02 5.14 9.09
C ASN A 171 -1.84 4.20 7.88
N GLY A 172 -2.34 4.59 6.71
CA GLY A 172 -2.18 3.80 5.49
C GLY A 172 -0.72 3.65 5.08
N PHE A 173 0.09 4.70 5.25
CA PHE A 173 1.53 4.62 4.99
C PHE A 173 2.28 3.77 6.02
N ILE A 174 1.94 3.88 7.31
CA ILE A 174 2.51 3.02 8.36
C ILE A 174 2.22 1.55 8.05
N ASP A 175 0.98 1.22 7.67
CA ASP A 175 0.59 -0.14 7.30
C ASP A 175 1.38 -0.64 6.07
N ALA A 176 1.55 0.20 5.05
CA ALA A 176 2.34 -0.12 3.86
C ALA A 176 3.83 -0.34 4.20
N ALA A 177 4.40 0.51 5.06
CA ALA A 177 5.79 0.40 5.50
C ALA A 177 6.03 -0.87 6.35
N GLN A 178 5.11 -1.20 7.24
CA GLN A 178 5.17 -2.45 8.02
C GLN A 178 5.06 -3.68 7.11
N ALA A 179 4.16 -3.66 6.12
CA ALA A 179 4.03 -4.74 5.15
C ALA A 179 5.31 -4.88 4.31
N HIS A 180 5.87 -3.78 3.82
CA HIS A 180 7.14 -3.75 3.09
C HIS A 180 8.29 -4.33 3.92
N ALA A 181 8.46 -3.84 5.16
CA ALA A 181 9.52 -4.30 6.05
C ALA A 181 9.42 -5.80 6.37
N ARG A 182 8.19 -6.30 6.60
CA ARG A 182 7.96 -7.73 6.84
C ARG A 182 8.39 -8.57 5.64
N ILE A 183 7.98 -8.19 4.43
CA ILE A 183 8.32 -8.94 3.21
C ILE A 183 9.83 -8.89 2.94
N ARG A 184 10.47 -7.75 3.21
CA ARG A 184 11.93 -7.60 3.12
C ARG A 184 12.67 -8.52 4.09
N ILE A 185 12.22 -8.60 5.34
CA ILE A 185 12.85 -9.49 6.34
C ILE A 185 12.69 -10.95 5.91
N GLU A 186 11.50 -11.34 5.46
CA GLU A 186 11.24 -12.69 4.95
C GLU A 186 12.14 -13.02 3.75
N SER A 187 12.32 -12.09 2.81
CA SER A 187 13.20 -12.30 1.65
C SER A 187 14.69 -12.40 2.03
N GLN A 188 15.15 -11.62 3.01
CA GLN A 188 16.54 -11.64 3.48
C GLN A 188 16.90 -12.85 4.35
N ILE A 189 16.01 -13.27 5.25
CA ILE A 189 16.20 -14.51 6.04
C ILE A 189 16.42 -15.70 5.12
N HIS A 190 15.71 -15.73 3.99
CA HIS A 190 15.88 -16.79 2.99
C HIS A 190 17.24 -16.75 2.30
N LEU A 191 17.73 -15.57 1.91
CA LEU A 191 19.07 -15.45 1.32
C LEU A 191 20.18 -15.97 2.26
N ILE A 192 20.09 -15.63 3.55
CA ILE A 192 21.06 -16.08 4.57
C ILE A 192 21.00 -17.59 4.77
N ALA A 193 19.80 -18.18 4.79
CA ALA A 193 19.62 -19.62 4.93
C ALA A 193 20.22 -20.39 3.74
N THR A 194 20.05 -19.88 2.52
CA THR A 194 20.63 -20.49 1.30
C THR A 194 22.15 -20.41 1.29
N PHE A 195 22.75 -19.30 1.75
CA PHE A 195 24.21 -19.17 1.84
C PHE A 195 24.83 -20.20 2.80
N LYS A 196 24.24 -20.42 3.98
CA LYS A 196 24.74 -21.42 4.94
C LYS A 196 24.73 -22.85 4.37
N THR A 197 23.63 -23.25 3.74
CA THR A 197 23.52 -24.60 3.16
C THR A 197 24.49 -24.87 2.02
N THR A 198 24.95 -23.83 1.32
CA THR A 198 25.90 -23.97 0.21
C THR A 198 27.34 -24.00 0.71
N SER A 199 27.63 -23.27 1.80
CA SER A 199 28.94 -23.28 2.48
C SER A 199 29.20 -24.58 3.23
N ASP A 200 28.17 -25.24 3.77
CA ASP A 200 28.30 -26.51 4.51
C ASP A 200 28.40 -27.74 3.59
N ALA A 201 28.20 -27.56 2.27
CA ALA A 201 28.25 -28.62 1.27
C ALA A 201 29.56 -28.65 0.46
N GLN A 202 30.52 -27.76 0.77
CA GLN A 202 31.87 -27.70 0.22
C GLN A 202 32.88 -28.21 1.25
#